data_AF-A0A3D0P9Q1-F1
#
_entry.id   AF-A0A3D0P9Q1-F1
#
_cell.length_a   1.000
_cell.length_b   1.000
_cell.length_c   1.000
_cell.angle_alpha   90.00
_cell.angle_beta   90.00
_cell.angle_gamma   90.00
#
_symmetry.space_group_name_H-M   'P 1'
#
loop_
_entity.id
_entity.type
_entity.pdbx_description
1 polymer ?
#
loop_
_entity_poly.entity_id
_entity_poly.type
_entity_poly.pdbx_seq_one_letter_code
_entity_poly.pdbx_strand_id
1 'polypeptide(L)'
;RSVGELLQNQVRVGLNRLERIIKERMTVGETDSLTPAQLVNPKPLVAAIKEFFGSSQLSQFMDQTNPLAELTHKRRISALGPGGLTRERAGFAVRDIHPSHYGRICPIETPEGPNAGLIGSLATHARVNEYGFIETPFWKVTDGVVDKSGDPIYLSADLEDECRVAPGDVATDADGRITAELIPVRYRLDFETVPPNQVDYVQLSPVQVISVAASLIPFLEHDDANRALMGSNMQRQAVPLLRPERPLVGTGLETQVARDSGMVPITRVNGEVVFVDSTQIIVRDDQGVDHYHLLQKYQRSNQDTCLNQRPIVQQGDQVIAGQVLANGSACEGGEIALGQNCLIAYMPWEGYNYEDAILVSERLVRDDLYTSVHIEKYEIEARQTKLGPEEITREIPNVAEESLGNLDEMGIIRIGAFVESGDILVGKVTPKGESDQPPEEKLLRAIFGEKARDVRDNSLRVPNTERGRVVDVRIYTREQGDELPPGANMVVRVYVAQRRKIQVGDKMAGR
;
A
#
# COMPACT_ATOMS: atom_id res chain seq x y z
N ARG A 1 -20.46 4.34 0.65
CA ARG A 1 -20.29 4.33 -0.82
C ARG A 1 -19.05 3.53 -1.18
N SER A 2 -19.22 2.41 -1.88
CA SER A 2 -18.11 1.54 -2.29
C SER A 2 -17.48 2.02 -3.61
N VAL A 3 -16.37 1.41 -4.02
CA VAL A 3 -15.68 1.73 -5.29
C VAL A 3 -16.61 1.63 -6.50
N GLY A 4 -17.44 0.58 -6.54
CA GLY A 4 -18.39 0.36 -7.64
C GLY A 4 -19.40 1.49 -7.78
N GLU A 5 -19.96 1.96 -6.66
CA GLU A 5 -20.93 3.07 -6.65
C GLU A 5 -20.28 4.40 -7.06
N LEU A 6 -19.06 4.68 -6.59
CA LEU A 6 -18.32 5.88 -6.97
C LEU A 6 -18.04 5.91 -8.48
N LEU A 7 -17.60 4.78 -9.04
CA LEU A 7 -17.34 4.64 -10.46
C LEU A 7 -18.64 4.73 -11.28
N GLN A 8 -19.72 4.09 -10.82
CA GLN A 8 -21.04 4.16 -11.45
C GLN A 8 -21.52 5.61 -11.57
N ASN A 9 -21.34 6.42 -10.54
CA ASN A 9 -21.71 7.84 -10.56
C ASN A 9 -20.91 8.62 -11.61
N GLN A 10 -19.61 8.34 -11.76
CA GLN A 10 -18.78 9.01 -12.78
C GLN A 10 -19.14 8.55 -14.19
N VAL A 11 -19.43 7.26 -14.38
CA VAL A 11 -19.96 6.72 -15.63
C VAL A 11 -21.29 7.39 -15.97
N ARG A 12 -22.19 7.58 -14.99
CA ARG A 12 -23.47 8.29 -15.17
C ARG A 12 -23.26 9.73 -15.64
N VAL A 13 -22.32 10.47 -15.04
CA VAL A 13 -21.97 11.83 -15.47
C VAL A 13 -21.44 11.82 -16.91
N GLY A 14 -20.58 10.86 -17.26
CA GLY A 14 -20.07 10.67 -18.61
C GLY A 14 -21.17 10.36 -19.63
N LEU A 15 -22.12 9.49 -19.26
CA LEU A 15 -23.29 9.15 -20.08
C LEU A 15 -24.24 10.33 -20.27
N ASN A 16 -24.50 11.15 -19.24
CA ASN A 16 -25.33 12.35 -19.39
C ASN A 16 -24.69 13.37 -20.35
N ARG A 17 -23.35 13.52 -20.32
CA ARG A 17 -22.62 14.34 -21.30
C ARG A 17 -22.75 13.77 -22.71
N LEU A 18 -22.65 12.45 -22.86
CA LEU A 18 -22.82 11.76 -24.14
C LEU A 18 -24.25 11.91 -24.69
N GLU A 19 -25.26 11.75 -23.83
CA GLU A 19 -26.68 11.91 -24.18
C GLU A 19 -26.96 13.31 -24.74
N ARG A 20 -26.42 14.36 -24.11
CA ARG A 20 -26.55 15.74 -24.60
C ARG A 20 -25.98 15.89 -26.01
N ILE A 21 -24.76 15.37 -26.25
CA ILE A 21 -24.11 15.43 -27.57
C ILE A 21 -24.92 14.67 -28.62
N ILE A 22 -25.48 13.51 -28.25
CA ILE A 22 -26.34 12.72 -29.15
C ILE A 22 -27.58 13.53 -29.52
N LYS A 23 -28.27 14.13 -28.54
CA LYS A 23 -29.47 14.97 -28.79
C LYS A 23 -29.17 16.15 -29.71
N GLU A 24 -28.06 16.85 -29.48
CA GLU A 24 -27.58 17.94 -30.35
C GLU A 24 -27.32 17.43 -31.79
N ARG A 25 -26.61 16.32 -31.96
CA ARG A 25 -26.32 15.73 -33.27
C ARG A 25 -27.57 15.23 -33.99
N MET A 26 -28.53 14.66 -33.27
CA MET A 26 -29.81 14.24 -33.83
C MET A 26 -30.66 15.42 -34.33
N THR A 27 -30.49 16.61 -33.75
CA THR A 27 -31.21 17.81 -34.19
C THR A 27 -30.60 18.40 -35.47
N VAL A 28 -29.27 18.25 -35.64
CA VAL A 28 -28.52 18.82 -36.77
C VAL A 28 -28.41 17.85 -37.96
N GLY A 29 -28.43 16.53 -37.72
CA GLY A 29 -28.23 15.51 -38.75
C GLY A 29 -29.47 15.22 -39.59
N GLU A 30 -29.25 14.87 -40.86
CA GLU A 30 -30.31 14.40 -41.76
C GLU A 30 -30.76 12.97 -41.38
N THR A 31 -32.06 12.78 -41.17
CA THR A 31 -32.68 11.55 -40.63
C THR A 31 -32.29 10.27 -41.36
N ASP A 32 -32.05 10.33 -42.68
CA ASP A 32 -31.82 9.13 -43.49
C ASP A 32 -30.36 8.63 -43.45
N SER A 33 -29.44 9.42 -42.90
CA SER A 33 -28.00 9.11 -42.86
C SER A 33 -27.48 8.74 -41.46
N LEU A 34 -28.31 8.89 -40.43
CA LEU A 34 -27.89 8.75 -39.03
C LEU A 34 -27.62 7.28 -38.66
N THR A 35 -26.36 7.00 -38.31
CA THR A 35 -25.96 5.71 -37.74
C THR A 35 -25.50 5.87 -36.28
N PRO A 36 -25.62 4.84 -35.42
CA PRO A 36 -25.15 4.91 -34.04
C PRO A 36 -23.66 5.27 -33.91
N ALA A 37 -22.83 4.84 -34.87
CA ALA A 37 -21.40 5.17 -34.90
C ALA A 37 -21.13 6.69 -35.08
N GLN A 38 -22.00 7.40 -35.80
CA GLN A 38 -21.90 8.85 -35.97
C GLN A 38 -22.44 9.62 -34.76
N LEU A 39 -23.37 9.04 -34.01
CA LEU A 39 -23.98 9.67 -32.83
C LEU A 39 -23.12 9.46 -31.57
N VAL A 40 -22.59 8.26 -31.38
CA VAL A 40 -21.86 7.88 -30.16
C VAL A 40 -20.39 8.27 -30.26
N ASN A 41 -19.99 9.27 -29.47
CA ASN A 41 -18.59 9.62 -29.28
C ASN A 41 -18.12 9.17 -27.88
N PRO A 42 -17.20 8.19 -27.73
CA PRO A 42 -16.79 7.69 -26.43
C PRO A 42 -15.90 8.65 -25.63
N LYS A 43 -15.35 9.72 -26.26
CA LYS A 43 -14.40 10.63 -25.63
C LYS A 43 -14.88 11.23 -24.28
N PRO A 44 -16.12 11.72 -24.13
CA PRO A 44 -16.60 12.29 -22.86
C PRO A 44 -16.65 11.25 -21.74
N LEU A 45 -17.01 10.01 -22.06
CA LEU A 45 -17.05 8.92 -21.08
C LEU A 45 -15.65 8.51 -20.64
N VAL A 46 -14.73 8.30 -21.59
CA VAL A 46 -13.33 7.98 -21.28
C VAL A 46 -12.68 9.11 -20.49
N ALA A 47 -12.96 10.37 -20.83
CA ALA A 47 -12.45 11.52 -20.10
C ALA A 47 -12.95 11.55 -18.65
N ALA A 48 -14.24 11.30 -18.40
CA ALA A 48 -14.79 11.25 -17.04
C ALA A 48 -14.15 10.13 -16.18
N ILE A 49 -13.91 8.95 -16.78
CA ILE A 49 -13.23 7.85 -16.09
C ILE A 49 -11.76 8.19 -15.81
N LYS A 50 -11.04 8.76 -16.80
CA LYS A 50 -9.65 9.21 -16.62
C LYS A 50 -9.52 10.29 -15.56
N GLU A 51 -10.46 11.24 -15.52
CA GLU A 51 -10.52 12.29 -14.51
C GLU A 51 -10.72 11.68 -13.12
N PHE A 52 -11.64 10.72 -12.96
CA PHE A 52 -11.84 10.05 -11.68
C PHE A 52 -10.57 9.36 -11.17
N PHE A 53 -9.91 8.53 -11.97
CA PHE A 53 -8.71 7.83 -11.49
C PHE A 53 -7.49 8.75 -11.36
N GLY A 54 -7.40 9.81 -12.16
CA GLY A 54 -6.24 10.70 -12.21
C GLY A 54 -6.26 11.84 -11.17
N SER A 55 -7.43 12.38 -10.83
CA SER A 55 -7.53 13.58 -9.98
C SER A 55 -8.47 13.46 -8.79
N SER A 56 -9.26 12.40 -8.66
CA SER A 56 -10.15 12.22 -7.51
C SER A 56 -9.35 12.04 -6.21
N GLN A 57 -9.76 12.74 -5.16
CA GLN A 57 -9.21 12.54 -3.81
C GLN A 57 -9.42 11.09 -3.27
N LEU A 58 -10.41 10.37 -3.81
CA LEU A 58 -10.71 8.99 -3.44
C LEU A 58 -9.88 7.97 -4.25
N SER A 59 -9.22 8.41 -5.33
CA SER A 59 -8.24 7.61 -6.07
C SER A 59 -6.85 7.93 -5.54
N GLN A 60 -6.37 7.11 -4.61
CA GLN A 60 -5.12 7.34 -3.89
C GLN A 60 -4.03 6.39 -4.37
N PHE A 61 -2.78 6.85 -4.37
CA PHE A 61 -1.64 5.93 -4.52
C PHE A 61 -1.67 4.91 -3.38
N MET A 62 -1.58 3.64 -3.75
CA MET A 62 -1.63 2.56 -2.78
C MET A 62 -0.49 2.71 -1.77
N ASP A 63 -0.82 2.50 -0.50
CA ASP A 63 0.16 2.53 0.60
C ASP A 63 0.71 1.11 0.74
N GLN A 64 1.91 0.91 0.22
CA GLN A 64 2.61 -0.36 0.09
C GLN A 64 3.93 -0.33 0.86
N THR A 65 3.95 0.37 2.00
CA THR A 65 5.09 0.33 2.92
C THR A 65 5.35 -1.12 3.34
N ASN A 66 4.29 -1.82 3.78
CA ASN A 66 4.28 -3.25 4.10
C ASN A 66 2.89 -3.86 3.79
N PRO A 67 2.71 -5.20 3.88
CA PRO A 67 1.45 -5.86 3.56
C PRO A 67 0.25 -5.40 4.40
N LEU A 68 0.45 -5.02 5.67
CA LEU A 68 -0.61 -4.51 6.54
C LEU A 68 -1.06 -3.10 6.12
N ALA A 69 -0.12 -2.24 5.76
CA ALA A 69 -0.41 -0.91 5.22
C ALA A 69 -1.30 -0.98 3.98
N GLU A 70 -1.03 -1.96 3.12
CA GLU A 70 -1.81 -2.18 1.91
C GLU A 70 -3.24 -2.66 2.21
N LEU A 71 -3.36 -3.67 3.07
CA LEU A 71 -4.65 -4.24 3.45
C LEU A 71 -5.54 -3.20 4.16
N THR A 72 -4.97 -2.43 5.07
CA THR A 72 -5.69 -1.37 5.80
C THR A 72 -6.10 -0.22 4.87
N HIS A 73 -5.26 0.16 3.91
CA HIS A 73 -5.63 1.17 2.91
C HIS A 73 -6.81 0.71 2.05
N LYS A 74 -6.84 -0.56 1.62
CA LYS A 74 -7.98 -1.14 0.88
C LYS A 74 -9.29 -1.13 1.67
N ARG A 75 -9.22 -1.20 3.01
CA ARG A 75 -10.38 -1.25 3.93
C ARG A 75 -10.72 0.10 4.58
N ARG A 76 -10.08 1.18 4.13
CA ARG A 76 -10.24 2.53 4.67
C ARG A 76 -11.58 3.14 4.28
N ILE A 77 -12.20 3.83 5.23
CA ILE A 77 -13.41 4.61 5.05
C ILE A 77 -13.04 6.09 5.21
N SER A 78 -13.50 6.92 4.28
CA SER A 78 -13.27 8.37 4.30
C SER A 78 -14.59 9.12 4.26
N ALA A 79 -14.81 10.01 5.23
CA ALA A 79 -15.89 11.00 5.21
C ALA A 79 -15.59 12.19 4.27
N LEU A 80 -14.32 12.33 3.87
CA LEU A 80 -13.85 13.37 2.95
C LEU A 80 -14.04 12.97 1.49
N GLY A 81 -14.15 13.97 0.61
CA GLY A 81 -14.19 13.81 -0.84
C GLY A 81 -15.49 14.31 -1.48
N PRO A 82 -15.65 14.16 -2.81
CA PRO A 82 -16.83 14.67 -3.53
C PRO A 82 -18.15 14.09 -3.00
N GLY A 83 -19.07 14.97 -2.60
CA GLY A 83 -20.35 14.60 -1.98
C GLY A 83 -20.25 14.14 -0.52
N GLY A 84 -19.06 14.19 0.08
CA GLY A 84 -18.85 14.03 1.53
C GLY A 84 -18.68 15.39 2.21
N LEU A 85 -17.97 15.40 3.33
CA LEU A 85 -17.67 16.60 4.10
C LEU A 85 -16.36 17.23 3.68
N THR A 86 -16.26 18.56 3.82
CA THR A 86 -14.97 19.23 3.81
C THR A 86 -14.41 19.26 5.22
N ARG A 87 -13.07 19.22 5.35
CA ARG A 87 -12.39 19.16 6.65
C ARG A 87 -12.78 20.29 7.61
N GLU A 88 -12.98 21.50 7.08
CA GLU A 88 -13.35 22.69 7.86
C GLU A 88 -14.80 22.66 8.36
N ARG A 89 -15.69 21.96 7.66
CA ARG A 89 -17.12 21.85 8.02
C ARG A 89 -17.42 20.65 8.93
N ALA A 90 -16.43 19.79 9.16
CA ALA A 90 -16.61 18.60 9.98
C ALA A 90 -16.42 18.94 11.47
N GLY A 91 -17.54 19.16 12.14
CA GLY A 91 -17.60 19.37 13.59
C GLY A 91 -17.31 18.11 14.41
N PHE A 92 -17.25 18.26 15.74
CA PHE A 92 -16.92 17.17 16.68
C PHE A 92 -17.89 15.99 16.60
N ALA A 93 -19.20 16.25 16.48
CA ALA A 93 -20.22 15.20 16.44
C ALA A 93 -20.04 14.16 15.30
N VAL A 94 -19.35 14.51 14.22
CA VAL A 94 -19.05 13.58 13.12
C VAL A 94 -17.74 12.83 13.33
N ARG A 95 -16.83 13.40 14.12
CA ARG A 95 -15.50 12.83 14.40
C ARG A 95 -15.54 11.87 15.58
N ASP A 96 -16.45 12.09 16.52
CA ASP A 96 -16.59 11.27 17.71
C ASP A 96 -17.12 9.87 17.36
N ILE A 97 -16.82 8.92 18.23
CA ILE A 97 -17.23 7.53 18.06
C ILE A 97 -18.71 7.41 18.40
N HIS A 98 -19.52 7.00 17.42
CA HIS A 98 -20.94 6.71 17.63
C HIS A 98 -21.12 5.26 18.09
N PRO A 99 -22.04 4.94 19.02
CA PRO A 99 -22.22 3.55 19.49
C PRO A 99 -22.58 2.56 18.37
N SER A 100 -23.27 3.00 17.31
CA SER A 100 -23.56 2.16 16.13
C SER A 100 -22.31 1.75 15.33
N HIS A 101 -21.15 2.36 15.58
CA HIS A 101 -19.88 1.94 14.98
C HIS A 101 -19.43 0.56 15.49
N TYR A 102 -19.96 0.09 16.62
CA TYR A 102 -19.59 -1.18 17.23
C TYR A 102 -19.66 -2.33 16.22
N GLY A 103 -18.52 -3.00 15.99
CA GLY A 103 -18.45 -4.12 15.04
C GLY A 103 -18.47 -3.73 13.56
N ARG A 104 -18.53 -2.43 13.23
CA ARG A 104 -18.63 -1.89 11.86
C ARG A 104 -17.41 -1.05 11.50
N ILE A 105 -17.08 -0.07 12.34
CA ILE A 105 -15.95 0.85 12.17
C ILE A 105 -15.10 0.77 13.43
N CYS A 106 -13.79 0.61 13.26
CA CYS A 106 -12.89 0.50 14.39
C CYS A 106 -12.86 1.81 15.20
N PRO A 107 -12.98 1.76 16.53
CA PRO A 107 -12.86 2.93 17.39
C PRO A 107 -11.41 3.38 17.63
N ILE A 108 -10.43 2.53 17.32
CA ILE A 108 -8.99 2.77 17.59
C ILE A 108 -8.26 3.29 16.36
N GLU A 109 -8.42 2.64 15.21
CA GLU A 109 -7.63 2.96 14.01
C GLU A 109 -8.18 4.19 13.29
N THR A 110 -7.60 5.34 13.59
CA THR A 110 -7.81 6.62 12.89
C THR A 110 -6.47 7.36 12.80
N PRO A 111 -6.22 8.19 11.77
CA PRO A 111 -5.02 9.02 11.72
C PRO A 111 -4.93 9.98 12.90
N GLU A 112 -3.71 10.24 13.35
CA GLU A 112 -3.42 11.28 14.33
C GLU A 112 -3.55 12.67 13.68
N GLY A 113 -4.03 13.65 14.46
CA GLY A 113 -4.10 15.04 14.06
C GLY A 113 -5.38 15.42 13.31
N PRO A 114 -5.34 16.24 12.25
CA PRO A 114 -6.53 16.94 11.79
C PRO A 114 -7.60 16.09 11.11
N ASN A 115 -7.23 14.88 10.68
CA ASN A 115 -8.12 13.93 10.04
C ASN A 115 -8.69 12.90 11.03
N ALA A 116 -8.40 13.03 12.32
CA ALA A 116 -8.95 12.18 13.36
C ALA A 116 -10.49 12.17 13.30
N GLY A 117 -11.07 10.96 13.28
CA GLY A 117 -12.50 10.71 13.18
C GLY A 117 -13.11 10.86 11.78
N LEU A 118 -12.37 11.43 10.81
CA LEU A 118 -12.83 11.58 9.42
C LEU A 118 -12.40 10.44 8.52
N ILE A 119 -11.35 9.73 8.93
CA ILE A 119 -10.81 8.57 8.26
C ILE A 119 -10.75 7.45 9.29
N GLY A 120 -11.40 6.34 8.99
CA GLY A 120 -11.37 5.16 9.83
C GLY A 120 -11.15 3.90 9.00
N SER A 121 -11.11 2.76 9.67
CA SER A 121 -11.01 1.45 9.03
C SER A 121 -12.21 0.59 9.38
N LEU A 122 -12.64 -0.25 8.44
CA LEU A 122 -13.65 -1.27 8.72
C LEU A 122 -13.17 -2.20 9.85
N ALA A 123 -14.10 -2.58 10.71
CA ALA A 123 -13.84 -3.62 11.71
C ALA A 123 -13.57 -4.98 11.02
N THR A 124 -13.02 -5.94 11.76
CA THR A 124 -12.56 -7.24 11.22
C THR A 124 -13.64 -7.97 10.41
N HIS A 125 -14.84 -8.11 10.99
CA HIS A 125 -15.93 -8.89 10.42
C HIS A 125 -17.01 -8.06 9.71
N ALA A 126 -16.81 -6.75 9.60
CA ALA A 126 -17.75 -5.85 8.96
C ALA A 126 -17.90 -6.16 7.46
N ARG A 127 -19.14 -6.14 6.96
CA ARG A 127 -19.47 -6.30 5.53
C ARG A 127 -20.32 -5.13 5.05
N VAL A 128 -20.19 -4.75 3.79
CA VAL A 128 -21.10 -3.78 3.15
C VAL A 128 -22.20 -4.54 2.40
N ASN A 129 -23.46 -4.20 2.66
CA ASN A 129 -24.60 -4.81 1.98
C ASN A 129 -24.93 -4.15 0.64
N GLU A 130 -25.95 -4.66 -0.05
CA GLU A 130 -26.35 -4.19 -1.39
C GLU A 130 -26.80 -2.72 -1.40
N TYR A 131 -27.31 -2.22 -0.29
CA TYR A 131 -27.74 -0.82 -0.13
C TYR A 131 -26.60 0.11 0.30
N GLY A 132 -25.42 -0.44 0.62
CA GLY A 132 -24.26 0.32 1.05
C GLY A 132 -24.16 0.57 2.56
N PHE A 133 -25.01 -0.06 3.37
CA PHE A 133 -24.90 -0.06 4.83
C PHE A 133 -23.85 -1.08 5.30
N ILE A 134 -23.24 -0.80 6.45
CA ILE A 134 -22.28 -1.71 7.06
C ILE A 134 -23.03 -2.63 8.04
N GLU A 135 -22.88 -3.92 7.84
CA GLU A 135 -23.45 -4.98 8.67
C GLU A 135 -22.34 -5.63 9.49
N THR A 136 -22.72 -6.18 10.64
CA THR A 136 -21.82 -6.95 11.50
C THR A 136 -22.50 -8.27 11.88
N PRO A 137 -21.75 -9.39 11.98
CA PRO A 137 -22.34 -10.71 12.19
C PRO A 137 -22.66 -11.00 13.66
N PHE A 138 -23.66 -11.85 13.89
CA PHE A 138 -24.05 -12.34 15.21
C PHE A 138 -24.53 -13.79 15.17
N TRP A 139 -24.42 -14.48 16.29
CA TRP A 139 -25.09 -15.75 16.56
C TRP A 139 -26.48 -15.50 17.14
N LYS A 140 -27.48 -16.23 16.63
CA LYS A 140 -28.83 -16.15 17.18
C LYS A 140 -28.91 -16.90 18.50
N VAL A 141 -29.64 -16.33 19.45
CA VAL A 141 -29.95 -16.99 20.71
C VAL A 141 -31.42 -17.38 20.74
N THR A 142 -31.73 -18.59 21.19
CA THR A 142 -33.11 -19.06 21.40
C THR A 142 -33.19 -19.72 22.77
N ASP A 143 -34.07 -19.20 23.63
CA ASP A 143 -34.26 -19.68 25.01
C ASP A 143 -32.95 -19.80 25.82
N GLY A 144 -32.02 -18.85 25.65
CA GLY A 144 -30.72 -18.83 26.33
C GLY A 144 -29.66 -19.77 25.74
N VAL A 145 -29.94 -20.40 24.59
CA VAL A 145 -29.00 -21.26 23.86
C VAL A 145 -28.50 -20.54 22.62
N VAL A 146 -27.18 -20.41 22.47
CA VAL A 146 -26.52 -19.81 21.31
C VAL A 146 -26.44 -20.83 20.18
N ASP A 147 -27.11 -20.57 19.06
CA ASP A 147 -27.06 -21.42 17.89
C ASP A 147 -25.80 -21.14 17.06
N LYS A 148 -24.83 -22.06 17.14
CA LYS A 148 -23.57 -22.04 16.38
C LYS A 148 -23.57 -23.05 15.21
N SER A 149 -24.72 -23.66 14.90
CA SER A 149 -24.81 -24.72 13.88
C SER A 149 -24.97 -24.19 12.45
N GLY A 150 -25.51 -22.97 12.30
CA GLY A 150 -25.75 -22.32 11.01
C GLY A 150 -24.72 -21.24 10.65
N ASP A 151 -25.09 -20.41 9.66
CA ASP A 151 -24.33 -19.21 9.30
C ASP A 151 -24.66 -18.04 10.24
N PRO A 152 -23.70 -17.16 10.53
CA PRO A 152 -23.95 -15.98 11.34
C PRO A 152 -24.88 -14.98 10.63
N ILE A 153 -25.75 -14.34 11.40
CA ILE A 153 -26.72 -13.37 10.90
C ILE A 153 -26.09 -11.98 10.91
N TYR A 154 -26.09 -11.33 9.75
CA TYR A 154 -25.57 -9.97 9.59
C TYR A 154 -26.67 -8.95 9.87
N LEU A 155 -26.45 -8.05 10.82
CA LEU A 155 -27.39 -6.98 11.17
C LEU A 155 -26.80 -5.61 10.82
N SER A 156 -27.61 -4.79 10.15
CA SER A 156 -27.38 -3.35 10.00
C SER A 156 -27.64 -2.62 11.32
N ALA A 157 -27.22 -1.36 11.41
CA ALA A 157 -27.31 -0.59 12.67
C ALA A 157 -28.75 -0.39 13.14
N ASP A 158 -29.68 -0.16 12.22
CA ASP A 158 -31.12 -0.01 12.48
C ASP A 158 -31.76 -1.30 13.00
N LEU A 159 -31.38 -2.46 12.45
CA LEU A 159 -31.87 -3.75 12.92
C LEU A 159 -31.26 -4.14 14.27
N GLU A 160 -29.98 -3.81 14.51
CA GLU A 160 -29.32 -4.04 15.79
C GLU A 160 -30.01 -3.28 16.94
N ASP A 161 -30.47 -2.05 16.71
CA ASP A 161 -31.14 -1.24 17.73
C ASP A 161 -32.45 -1.85 18.24
N GLU A 162 -33.09 -2.74 17.47
CA GLU A 162 -34.30 -3.45 17.88
C GLU A 162 -34.02 -4.75 18.66
N CYS A 163 -32.76 -5.13 18.80
CA CYS A 163 -32.34 -6.41 19.36
C CYS A 163 -31.49 -6.24 20.63
N ARG A 164 -31.59 -7.17 21.58
CA ARG A 164 -30.69 -7.24 22.74
C ARG A 164 -29.47 -8.08 22.40
N VAL A 165 -28.33 -7.40 22.29
CA VAL A 165 -27.09 -8.00 21.81
C VAL A 165 -26.07 -8.14 22.93
N ALA A 166 -25.64 -9.38 23.17
CA ALA A 166 -24.60 -9.71 24.14
C ALA A 166 -23.18 -9.71 23.52
N PRO A 167 -22.13 -9.47 24.31
CA PRO A 167 -20.74 -9.46 23.84
C PRO A 167 -20.23 -10.86 23.47
N GLY A 168 -19.09 -10.93 22.77
CA GLY A 168 -18.57 -12.17 22.20
C GLY A 168 -17.81 -13.07 23.18
N ASP A 169 -17.57 -12.60 24.40
CA ASP A 169 -16.88 -13.29 25.48
C ASP A 169 -17.84 -13.96 26.50
N VAL A 170 -19.14 -13.96 26.22
CA VAL A 170 -20.13 -14.63 27.08
C VAL A 170 -19.84 -16.12 27.18
N ALA A 171 -19.68 -16.60 28.41
CA ALA A 171 -19.42 -18.01 28.70
C ALA A 171 -20.64 -18.87 28.32
N THR A 172 -20.36 -19.95 27.58
CA THR A 172 -21.34 -20.94 27.13
C THR A 172 -20.89 -22.35 27.50
N ASP A 173 -21.84 -23.24 27.78
CA ASP A 173 -21.56 -24.67 27.96
C ASP A 173 -21.34 -25.40 26.62
N ALA A 174 -21.10 -26.72 26.65
CA ALA A 174 -20.87 -27.53 25.46
C ALA A 174 -22.07 -27.58 24.50
N ASP A 175 -23.29 -27.37 25.01
CA ASP A 175 -24.53 -27.34 24.24
C ASP A 175 -24.87 -25.91 23.78
N GLY A 176 -24.02 -24.92 24.10
CA GLY A 176 -24.22 -23.51 23.73
C GLY A 176 -25.10 -22.71 24.69
N ARG A 177 -25.48 -23.25 25.85
CA ARG A 177 -26.27 -22.50 26.86
C ARG A 177 -25.42 -21.49 27.58
N ILE A 178 -25.95 -20.29 27.76
CA ILE A 178 -25.29 -19.23 28.52
C ILE A 178 -25.27 -19.59 30.01
N THR A 179 -24.08 -19.56 30.62
CA THR A 179 -23.90 -20.02 32.01
C THR A 179 -24.17 -18.93 33.05
N ALA A 180 -24.08 -17.66 32.68
CA ALA A 180 -24.30 -16.53 33.57
C ALA A 180 -25.80 -16.27 33.79
N GLU A 181 -26.21 -15.93 35.01
CA GLU A 181 -27.62 -15.61 35.32
C GLU A 181 -28.06 -14.25 34.77
N LEU A 182 -27.13 -13.31 34.66
CA LEU A 182 -27.35 -11.94 34.22
C LEU A 182 -26.25 -11.53 33.26
N ILE A 183 -26.63 -11.09 32.06
CA ILE A 183 -25.72 -10.78 30.95
C ILE A 183 -25.84 -9.30 30.61
N PRO A 184 -24.70 -8.58 30.52
CA PRO A 184 -24.70 -7.23 29.97
C PRO A 184 -25.02 -7.29 28.49
N VAL A 185 -26.06 -6.58 28.06
CA VAL A 185 -26.47 -6.47 26.67
C VAL A 185 -26.50 -5.01 26.24
N ARG A 186 -26.25 -4.78 24.94
CA ARG A 186 -26.55 -3.51 24.30
C ARG A 186 -27.98 -3.56 23.76
N TYR A 187 -28.74 -2.50 24.03
CA TYR A 187 -30.07 -2.30 23.48
C TYR A 187 -30.32 -0.81 23.28
N ARG A 188 -30.68 -0.40 22.05
CA ARG A 188 -30.96 1.01 21.69
C ARG A 188 -29.89 2.00 22.17
N LEU A 189 -28.62 1.66 21.93
CA LEU A 189 -27.44 2.45 22.30
C LEU A 189 -27.15 2.56 23.82
N ASP A 190 -27.95 1.90 24.67
CA ASP A 190 -27.74 1.81 26.12
C ASP A 190 -27.26 0.40 26.54
N PHE A 191 -26.71 0.32 27.76
CA PHE A 191 -26.31 -0.94 28.38
C PHE A 191 -27.35 -1.37 29.41
N GLU A 192 -27.91 -2.56 29.22
CA GLU A 192 -28.84 -3.20 30.15
C GLU A 192 -28.26 -4.52 30.66
N THR A 193 -28.79 -5.04 31.76
CA THR A 193 -28.44 -6.39 32.25
C THR A 193 -29.69 -7.24 32.26
N VAL A 194 -29.67 -8.33 31.50
CA VAL A 194 -30.86 -9.17 31.27
C VAL A 194 -30.56 -10.65 31.52
N PRO A 195 -31.56 -11.46 31.88
CA PRO A 195 -31.42 -12.92 31.95
C PRO A 195 -31.18 -13.55 30.55
N PRO A 196 -30.58 -14.77 30.47
CA PRO A 196 -30.27 -15.46 29.21
C PRO A 196 -31.42 -15.57 28.21
N ASN A 197 -32.65 -15.73 28.70
CA ASN A 197 -33.84 -15.91 27.88
C ASN A 197 -34.30 -14.63 27.15
N GLN A 198 -33.76 -13.47 27.51
CA GLN A 198 -34.05 -12.19 26.85
C GLN A 198 -32.95 -11.76 25.88
N VAL A 199 -31.84 -12.51 25.80
CA VAL A 199 -30.77 -12.24 24.85
C VAL A 199 -31.24 -12.71 23.47
N ASP A 200 -31.21 -11.82 22.48
CA ASP A 200 -31.62 -12.15 21.11
C ASP A 200 -30.42 -12.63 20.28
N TYR A 201 -29.27 -12.00 20.47
CA TYR A 201 -28.05 -12.27 19.70
C TYR A 201 -26.78 -12.17 20.55
N VAL A 202 -25.75 -12.91 20.15
CA VAL A 202 -24.40 -12.91 20.75
C VAL A 202 -23.37 -12.63 19.66
N GLN A 203 -22.35 -11.83 19.95
CA GLN A 203 -21.26 -11.55 19.01
C GLN A 203 -20.39 -12.77 18.72
N LEU A 204 -19.72 -12.78 17.57
CA LEU A 204 -18.87 -13.91 17.16
C LEU A 204 -17.59 -13.98 17.98
N SER A 205 -16.98 -12.83 18.22
CA SER A 205 -15.67 -12.73 18.84
C SER A 205 -15.49 -11.34 19.47
N PRO A 206 -14.73 -11.22 20.58
CA PRO A 206 -14.33 -9.93 21.13
C PRO A 206 -13.56 -9.04 20.13
N VAL A 207 -12.86 -9.63 19.17
CA VAL A 207 -12.08 -8.92 18.15
C VAL A 207 -12.96 -8.29 17.06
N GLN A 208 -14.25 -8.62 17.03
CA GLN A 208 -15.21 -8.09 16.06
C GLN A 208 -15.28 -6.55 16.05
N VAL A 209 -14.96 -5.89 17.17
CA VAL A 209 -15.11 -4.44 17.37
C VAL A 209 -13.99 -3.62 16.72
N ILE A 210 -12.82 -4.24 16.55
CA ILE A 210 -11.59 -3.55 16.15
C ILE A 210 -11.22 -3.85 14.70
N SER A 211 -10.30 -3.07 14.15
CA SER A 211 -9.78 -3.27 12.79
C SER A 211 -8.74 -4.36 12.76
N VAL A 212 -8.32 -4.72 11.54
CA VAL A 212 -7.24 -5.68 11.31
C VAL A 212 -5.93 -5.23 11.97
N ALA A 213 -5.52 -3.96 11.84
CA ALA A 213 -4.26 -3.49 12.44
C ALA A 213 -4.31 -3.48 13.97
N ALA A 214 -5.41 -3.00 14.55
CA ALA A 214 -5.60 -3.02 16.01
C ALA A 214 -5.65 -4.46 16.56
N SER A 215 -6.21 -5.41 15.80
CA SER A 215 -6.29 -6.82 16.20
C SER A 215 -4.94 -7.56 16.23
N LEU A 216 -3.86 -6.95 15.74
CA LEU A 216 -2.49 -7.50 15.81
C LEU A 216 -1.72 -7.03 17.05
N ILE A 217 -2.31 -6.17 17.88
CA ILE A 217 -1.72 -5.70 19.14
C ILE A 217 -2.04 -6.74 20.23
N PRO A 218 -1.03 -7.46 20.76
CA PRO A 218 -1.26 -8.37 21.88
C PRO A 218 -1.57 -7.57 23.14
N PHE A 219 -2.44 -8.10 24.01
CA PHE A 219 -2.83 -7.45 25.27
C PHE A 219 -3.47 -6.07 25.10
N LEU A 220 -4.16 -5.84 23.98
CA LEU A 220 -4.83 -4.58 23.66
C LEU A 220 -5.76 -4.09 24.77
N GLU A 221 -6.41 -5.01 25.48
CA GLU A 221 -7.28 -4.74 26.64
C GLU A 221 -6.56 -4.08 27.82
N HIS A 222 -5.23 -4.13 27.85
CA HIS A 222 -4.38 -3.51 28.87
C HIS A 222 -3.77 -2.17 28.41
N ASP A 223 -3.98 -1.78 27.16
CA ASP A 223 -3.48 -0.54 26.59
C ASP A 223 -4.55 0.55 26.55
N ASP A 224 -4.16 1.79 26.85
CA ASP A 224 -5.04 2.94 26.65
C ASP A 224 -5.31 3.14 25.15
N ALA A 225 -6.53 3.58 24.81
CA ALA A 225 -6.98 3.74 23.44
C ALA A 225 -6.05 4.66 22.60
N ASN A 226 -5.47 5.70 23.20
CA ASN A 226 -4.57 6.60 22.48
C ASN A 226 -3.25 5.92 22.11
N ARG A 227 -2.72 5.03 22.96
CA ARG A 227 -1.48 4.29 22.69
C ARG A 227 -1.73 3.14 21.72
N ALA A 228 -2.86 2.46 21.83
CA ALA A 228 -3.30 1.49 20.84
C ALA A 228 -3.51 2.10 19.45
N LEU A 229 -4.04 3.33 19.37
CA LEU A 229 -4.17 4.08 18.12
C LEU A 229 -2.79 4.31 17.50
N MET A 230 -1.83 4.82 18.29
CA MET A 230 -0.44 5.01 17.85
C MET A 230 0.17 3.69 17.36
N GLY A 231 0.02 2.62 18.14
CA GLY A 231 0.51 1.28 17.78
C GLY A 231 -0.04 0.77 16.45
N SER A 232 -1.36 0.81 16.27
CA SER A 232 -2.01 0.40 15.01
C SER A 232 -1.55 1.23 13.80
N ASN A 233 -1.30 2.53 13.99
CA ASN A 233 -0.78 3.40 12.94
C ASN A 233 0.70 3.14 12.64
N MET A 234 1.52 2.91 13.66
CA MET A 234 2.96 2.65 13.53
C MET A 234 3.24 1.29 12.88
N GLN A 235 2.39 0.28 13.11
CA GLN A 235 2.50 -1.01 12.40
C GLN A 235 2.42 -0.84 10.87
N ARG A 236 1.60 0.09 10.36
CA ARG A 236 1.50 0.41 8.92
C ARG A 236 2.74 1.12 8.38
N GLN A 237 3.54 1.73 9.26
CA GLN A 237 4.78 2.44 8.90
C GLN A 237 6.01 1.52 8.97
N ALA A 238 5.86 0.28 9.46
CA ALA A 238 6.97 -0.65 9.60
C ALA A 238 7.60 -0.97 8.24
N VAL A 239 8.91 -0.76 8.12
CA VAL A 239 9.65 -1.00 6.89
C VAL A 239 10.03 -2.49 6.80
N PRO A 240 9.81 -3.16 5.65
CA PRO A 240 10.23 -4.54 5.45
C PRO A 240 11.73 -4.72 5.64
N LEU A 241 12.11 -5.58 6.59
CA LEU A 241 13.49 -5.90 6.89
C LEU A 241 14.04 -6.91 5.88
N LEU A 242 15.36 -7.00 5.77
CA LEU A 242 16.03 -8.01 4.95
C LEU A 242 15.74 -9.44 5.47
N ARG A 243 15.60 -9.58 6.80
CA ARG A 243 15.37 -10.84 7.50
C ARG A 243 14.30 -10.66 8.58
N PRO A 244 13.02 -10.44 8.23
CA PRO A 244 11.96 -10.31 9.24
C PRO A 244 11.85 -11.58 10.08
N GLU A 245 11.44 -11.44 11.33
CA GLU A 245 11.22 -12.57 12.25
C GLU A 245 9.77 -12.55 12.74
N ARG A 246 9.13 -13.73 12.80
CA ARG A 246 7.78 -13.85 13.36
C ARG A 246 7.78 -13.43 14.83
N PRO A 247 6.76 -12.69 15.30
CA PRO A 247 6.69 -12.31 16.72
C PRO A 247 6.52 -13.56 17.59
N LEU A 248 7.27 -13.64 18.70
CA LEU A 248 7.09 -14.74 19.67
C LEU A 248 5.72 -14.69 20.36
N VAL A 249 5.17 -13.49 20.52
CA VAL A 249 3.84 -13.25 21.09
C VAL A 249 2.96 -12.65 19.99
N GLY A 250 2.03 -13.44 19.45
CA GLY A 250 1.08 -13.01 18.43
C GLY A 250 -0.37 -13.02 18.93
N THR A 251 -1.30 -12.57 18.09
CA THR A 251 -2.75 -12.62 18.37
C THR A 251 -3.46 -13.77 17.65
N GLY A 252 -2.79 -14.42 16.70
CA GLY A 252 -3.30 -15.54 15.90
C GLY A 252 -3.87 -15.12 14.54
N LEU A 253 -3.98 -13.82 14.27
CA LEU A 253 -4.49 -13.29 13.00
C LEU A 253 -3.37 -13.03 11.97
N GLU A 254 -2.11 -13.13 12.36
CA GLU A 254 -0.94 -12.82 11.53
C GLU A 254 -0.92 -13.60 10.20
N THR A 255 -1.27 -14.90 10.25
CA THR A 255 -1.35 -15.75 9.04
C THR A 255 -2.46 -15.28 8.10
N GLN A 256 -3.64 -14.97 8.66
CA GLN A 256 -4.79 -14.54 7.86
C GLN A 256 -4.51 -13.18 7.22
N VAL A 257 -3.94 -12.23 7.96
CA VAL A 257 -3.57 -10.90 7.46
C VAL A 257 -2.57 -11.01 6.30
N ALA A 258 -1.55 -11.87 6.44
CA ALA A 258 -0.58 -12.10 5.38
C ALA A 258 -1.26 -12.62 4.10
N ARG A 259 -2.14 -13.63 4.22
CA ARG A 259 -2.89 -14.18 3.08
C ARG A 259 -3.81 -13.16 2.43
N ASP A 260 -4.61 -12.46 3.22
CA ASP A 260 -5.64 -11.52 2.75
C ASP A 260 -5.04 -10.23 2.17
N SER A 261 -3.79 -9.90 2.53
CA SER A 261 -3.07 -8.76 1.92
C SER A 261 -2.89 -8.91 0.41
N GLY A 262 -2.78 -10.15 -0.09
CA GLY A 262 -2.45 -10.47 -1.48
C GLY A 262 -0.96 -10.35 -1.82
N MET A 263 -0.10 -10.09 -0.83
CA MET A 263 1.36 -9.94 -1.02
C MET A 263 2.14 -11.26 -0.89
N VAL A 264 1.49 -12.32 -0.43
CA VAL A 264 2.05 -13.68 -0.35
C VAL A 264 1.45 -14.57 -1.44
N PRO A 265 2.26 -15.33 -2.20
CA PRO A 265 1.74 -16.30 -3.16
C PRO A 265 1.01 -17.43 -2.45
N ILE A 266 -0.24 -17.68 -2.83
CA ILE A 266 -1.08 -18.78 -2.33
C ILE A 266 -1.46 -19.72 -3.47
N THR A 267 -1.57 -21.01 -3.18
CA THR A 267 -2.20 -21.97 -4.11
C THR A 267 -3.72 -21.94 -3.98
N ARG A 268 -4.44 -22.18 -5.07
CA ARG A 268 -5.90 -22.35 -5.09
C ARG A 268 -6.33 -23.81 -5.26
N VAL A 269 -5.37 -24.70 -5.41
CA VAL A 269 -5.58 -26.12 -5.69
C VAL A 269 -4.83 -26.96 -4.66
N ASN A 270 -5.35 -28.16 -4.42
CA ASN A 270 -4.58 -29.21 -3.74
C ASN A 270 -3.67 -29.85 -4.78
N GLY A 271 -2.46 -30.23 -4.36
CA GLY A 271 -1.52 -30.87 -5.27
C GLY A 271 -0.11 -30.96 -4.71
N GLU A 272 0.83 -31.24 -5.60
CA GLU A 272 2.25 -31.41 -5.27
C GLU A 272 3.11 -30.33 -5.93
N VAL A 273 4.11 -29.85 -5.21
CA VAL A 273 5.09 -28.89 -5.74
C VAL A 273 6.07 -29.61 -6.65
N VAL A 274 5.92 -29.45 -7.97
CA VAL A 274 6.76 -30.11 -8.98
C VAL A 274 8.08 -29.39 -9.20
N PHE A 275 8.10 -28.06 -9.03
CA PHE A 275 9.27 -27.24 -9.28
C PHE A 275 9.28 -26.00 -8.39
N VAL A 276 10.45 -25.65 -7.87
CA VAL A 276 10.69 -24.43 -7.08
C VAL A 276 12.02 -23.83 -7.51
N ASP A 277 12.02 -22.54 -7.83
CA ASP A 277 13.23 -21.74 -7.89
C ASP A 277 13.02 -20.36 -7.24
N SER A 278 14.01 -19.48 -7.36
CA SER A 278 13.94 -18.14 -6.76
C SER A 278 12.90 -17.20 -7.40
N THR A 279 12.37 -17.54 -8.57
CA THR A 279 11.54 -16.71 -9.45
C THR A 279 10.16 -17.30 -9.72
N GLN A 280 9.96 -18.60 -9.55
CA GLN A 280 8.69 -19.28 -9.80
C GLN A 280 8.52 -20.55 -8.97
N ILE A 281 7.26 -20.90 -8.73
CA ILE A 281 6.82 -22.15 -8.10
C ILE A 281 5.77 -22.79 -9.01
N ILE A 282 5.87 -24.09 -9.25
CA ILE A 282 4.90 -24.84 -10.05
C ILE A 282 4.24 -25.89 -9.16
N VAL A 283 2.92 -25.82 -9.04
CA VAL A 283 2.09 -26.79 -8.31
C VAL A 283 1.29 -27.60 -9.33
N ARG A 284 1.41 -28.91 -9.29
CA ARG A 284 0.59 -29.82 -10.09
C ARG A 284 -0.60 -30.28 -9.27
N ASP A 285 -1.80 -30.01 -9.77
CA ASP A 285 -3.02 -30.45 -9.10
C ASP A 285 -3.26 -31.96 -9.24
N ASP A 286 -4.25 -32.47 -8.50
CA ASP A 286 -4.67 -33.87 -8.53
C ASP A 286 -5.16 -34.33 -9.93
N GLN A 287 -5.46 -33.40 -10.84
CA GLN A 287 -5.87 -33.68 -12.23
C GLN A 287 -4.68 -33.69 -13.21
N GLY A 288 -3.47 -33.40 -12.73
CA GLY A 288 -2.25 -33.36 -13.53
C GLY A 288 -2.03 -32.03 -14.27
N VAL A 289 -2.73 -30.96 -13.92
CA VAL A 289 -2.56 -29.62 -14.49
C VAL A 289 -1.53 -28.84 -13.69
N ASP A 290 -0.59 -28.20 -14.39
CA ASP A 290 0.47 -27.38 -13.79
C ASP A 290 0.01 -25.92 -13.61
N HIS A 291 0.05 -25.45 -12.36
CA HIS A 291 -0.28 -24.08 -11.95
C HIS A 291 1.00 -23.30 -11.66
N TYR A 292 1.22 -22.20 -12.39
CA TYR A 292 2.44 -21.40 -12.32
C TYR A 292 2.26 -20.20 -11.39
N HIS A 293 3.18 -20.04 -10.45
CA HIS A 293 3.23 -18.92 -9.51
C HIS A 293 4.54 -18.15 -9.69
N LEU A 294 4.48 -16.99 -10.37
CA LEU A 294 5.64 -16.11 -10.54
C LEU A 294 5.88 -15.28 -9.28
N LEU A 295 7.14 -15.21 -8.86
CA LEU A 295 7.58 -14.51 -7.66
C LEU A 295 8.13 -13.13 -7.99
N GLN A 296 7.76 -12.15 -7.15
CA GLN A 296 8.30 -10.79 -7.24
C GLN A 296 9.69 -10.74 -6.61
N LYS A 297 10.70 -10.28 -7.37
CA LYS A 297 12.08 -10.19 -6.92
C LYS A 297 12.59 -8.77 -7.02
N TYR A 298 12.99 -8.21 -5.87
CA TYR A 298 13.58 -6.87 -5.75
C TYR A 298 12.81 -5.79 -6.52
N GLN A 299 11.47 -5.86 -6.47
CA GLN A 299 10.63 -4.85 -7.09
C GLN A 299 10.47 -3.65 -6.15
N ARG A 300 10.37 -2.45 -6.72
CA ARG A 300 10.14 -1.22 -5.96
C ARG A 300 8.65 -1.09 -5.59
N SER A 301 8.34 -0.80 -4.33
CA SER A 301 7.00 -0.41 -3.89
C SER A 301 6.70 1.08 -4.16
N ASN A 302 5.45 1.53 -3.95
CA ASN A 302 5.12 2.95 -4.09
C ASN A 302 5.86 3.85 -3.08
N GLN A 303 6.22 3.32 -1.92
CA GLN A 303 6.93 4.02 -0.82
C GLN A 303 8.43 3.63 -0.80
N ASP A 304 8.98 3.24 -1.95
CA ASP A 304 10.40 2.92 -2.13
C ASP A 304 10.92 1.75 -1.29
N THR A 305 10.03 0.93 -0.71
CA THR A 305 10.40 -0.31 -0.01
C THR A 305 10.60 -1.46 -1.00
N CYS A 306 11.32 -2.49 -0.58
CA CYS A 306 11.64 -3.64 -1.41
C CYS A 306 10.54 -4.72 -1.34
N LEU A 307 9.92 -5.01 -2.48
CA LEU A 307 9.03 -6.16 -2.70
C LEU A 307 9.86 -7.37 -3.15
N ASN A 308 9.98 -8.37 -2.28
CA ASN A 308 10.79 -9.56 -2.51
C ASN A 308 10.12 -10.78 -1.89
N GLN A 309 9.77 -11.74 -2.75
CA GLN A 309 9.17 -13.00 -2.36
C GLN A 309 10.23 -14.11 -2.33
N ARG A 310 10.12 -14.99 -1.33
CA ARG A 310 11.07 -16.08 -1.07
C ARG A 310 10.29 -17.39 -0.88
N PRO A 311 10.49 -18.41 -1.75
CA PRO A 311 9.83 -19.69 -1.58
C PRO A 311 10.05 -20.27 -0.18
N ILE A 312 9.00 -20.84 0.41
CA ILE A 312 9.09 -21.60 1.66
C ILE A 312 8.87 -23.10 1.45
N VAL A 313 8.18 -23.46 0.37
CA VAL A 313 7.95 -24.86 -0.03
C VAL A 313 9.17 -25.43 -0.75
N GLN A 314 9.33 -26.73 -0.68
CA GLN A 314 10.33 -27.52 -1.39
C GLN A 314 9.68 -28.37 -2.48
N GLN A 315 10.51 -28.83 -3.42
CA GLN A 315 10.05 -29.77 -4.44
C GLN A 315 9.61 -31.09 -3.78
N GLY A 316 8.42 -31.57 -4.13
CA GLY A 316 7.80 -32.76 -3.56
C GLY A 316 6.84 -32.47 -2.39
N ASP A 317 6.76 -31.23 -1.91
CA ASP A 317 5.82 -30.87 -0.85
C ASP A 317 4.37 -31.00 -1.33
N GLN A 318 3.53 -31.61 -0.50
CA GLN A 318 2.08 -31.64 -0.70
C GLN A 318 1.49 -30.33 -0.17
N VAL A 319 0.68 -29.66 -0.99
CA VAL A 319 0.06 -28.38 -0.67
C VAL A 319 -1.45 -28.45 -0.76
N ILE A 320 -2.13 -27.69 0.09
CA ILE A 320 -3.59 -27.57 0.09
C ILE A 320 -4.03 -26.18 -0.39
N ALA A 321 -5.23 -26.10 -0.95
CA ALA A 321 -5.82 -24.84 -1.38
C ALA A 321 -5.82 -23.81 -0.21
N GLY A 322 -5.31 -22.61 -0.50
CA GLY A 322 -5.14 -21.52 0.47
C GLY A 322 -3.80 -21.53 1.21
N GLN A 323 -2.95 -22.54 1.02
CA GLN A 323 -1.60 -22.57 1.62
C GLN A 323 -0.68 -21.52 0.99
N VAL A 324 0.12 -20.87 1.82
CA VAL A 324 1.16 -19.93 1.40
C VAL A 324 2.35 -20.70 0.84
N LEU A 325 2.82 -20.31 -0.34
CA LEU A 325 3.92 -20.97 -1.05
C LEU A 325 5.27 -20.23 -0.87
N ALA A 326 5.22 -18.93 -0.61
CA ALA A 326 6.39 -18.08 -0.44
C ALA A 326 6.14 -16.96 0.57
N ASN A 327 7.17 -16.58 1.33
CA ASN A 327 7.16 -15.41 2.18
C ASN A 327 7.19 -14.14 1.32
N GLY A 328 6.40 -13.12 1.68
CA GLY A 328 6.54 -11.75 1.18
C GLY A 328 7.64 -10.95 1.92
N SER A 329 7.73 -9.65 1.63
CA SER A 329 8.80 -8.79 2.17
C SER A 329 8.77 -8.59 3.69
N ALA A 330 7.60 -8.64 4.30
CA ALA A 330 7.41 -8.52 5.75
C ALA A 330 6.60 -9.72 6.26
N CYS A 331 6.99 -10.92 5.81
CA CYS A 331 6.38 -12.17 6.22
C CYS A 331 7.46 -13.21 6.51
N GLU A 332 7.18 -14.09 7.46
CA GLU A 332 8.01 -15.24 7.81
C GLU A 332 7.10 -16.43 8.13
N GLY A 333 7.34 -17.58 7.50
CA GLY A 333 6.50 -18.79 7.66
C GLY A 333 5.04 -18.60 7.25
N GLY A 334 4.74 -17.65 6.36
CA GLY A 334 3.36 -17.31 5.99
C GLY A 334 2.60 -16.42 6.98
N GLU A 335 3.26 -15.93 8.02
CA GLU A 335 2.74 -14.94 8.98
C GLU A 335 3.30 -13.56 8.69
N ILE A 336 2.58 -12.50 9.06
CA ILE A 336 3.13 -11.15 9.01
C ILE A 336 4.23 -10.98 10.06
N ALA A 337 5.35 -10.40 9.64
CA ALA A 337 6.55 -10.22 10.44
C ALA A 337 7.11 -8.80 10.17
N LEU A 338 6.66 -7.84 10.99
CA LEU A 338 6.96 -6.41 10.83
C LEU A 338 8.28 -5.96 11.48
N GLY A 339 9.00 -6.86 12.15
CA GLY A 339 10.17 -6.50 12.95
C GLY A 339 11.07 -7.68 13.32
N GLN A 340 11.69 -7.59 14.50
CA GLN A 340 12.58 -8.59 15.10
C GLN A 340 12.18 -8.82 16.56
N ASN A 341 12.46 -10.00 17.11
CA ASN A 341 12.36 -10.20 18.56
C ASN A 341 13.67 -9.75 19.21
N CYS A 342 13.57 -8.78 20.13
CA CYS A 342 14.72 -8.23 20.85
C CYS A 342 14.59 -8.49 22.35
N LEU A 343 15.73 -8.75 23.00
CA LEU A 343 15.82 -8.74 24.46
C LEU A 343 15.83 -7.29 24.93
N ILE A 344 14.83 -6.91 25.73
CA ILE A 344 14.64 -5.54 26.24
C ILE A 344 14.89 -5.53 27.74
N ALA A 345 15.59 -4.50 28.22
CA ALA A 345 15.75 -4.19 29.64
C ALA A 345 15.11 -2.84 29.94
N TYR A 346 14.17 -2.82 30.89
CA TYR A 346 13.52 -1.59 31.34
C TYR A 346 14.31 -0.99 32.51
N MET A 347 15.23 -0.07 32.21
CA MET A 347 15.97 0.69 33.21
C MET A 347 16.42 2.03 32.63
N PRO A 348 16.46 3.13 33.42
CA PRO A 348 17.18 4.33 33.04
C PRO A 348 18.66 3.99 32.86
N TRP A 349 19.29 4.49 31.80
CA TRP A 349 20.69 4.21 31.49
C TRP A 349 21.42 5.49 31.10
N GLU A 350 22.17 6.05 32.05
CA GLU A 350 23.06 7.21 31.87
C GLU A 350 22.42 8.42 31.15
N GLY A 351 21.10 8.56 31.22
CA GLY A 351 20.33 9.62 30.56
C GLY A 351 20.16 9.49 29.05
N TYR A 352 20.71 8.45 28.41
CA TYR A 352 20.58 8.27 26.95
C TYR A 352 19.19 7.80 26.52
N ASN A 353 18.44 7.15 27.41
CA ASN A 353 17.04 6.81 27.21
C ASN A 353 16.10 7.78 27.94
N TYR A 354 16.48 9.05 28.03
CA TYR A 354 15.61 10.10 28.56
C TYR A 354 14.39 10.29 27.66
N GLU A 355 13.22 10.48 28.29
CA GLU A 355 11.91 10.52 27.63
C GLU A 355 11.65 9.26 26.80
N ASP A 356 11.49 9.40 25.47
CA ASP A 356 11.16 8.31 24.55
C ASP A 356 12.38 7.84 23.74
N ALA A 357 13.60 8.25 24.13
CA ALA A 357 14.81 7.82 23.46
C ALA A 357 15.09 6.32 23.71
N ILE A 358 15.51 5.61 22.66
CA ILE A 358 15.80 4.18 22.72
C ILE A 358 17.30 3.96 22.53
N LEU A 359 17.88 3.19 23.46
CA LEU A 359 19.22 2.66 23.32
C LEU A 359 19.18 1.30 22.63
N VAL A 360 20.06 1.13 21.64
CA VAL A 360 20.19 -0.13 20.92
C VAL A 360 21.58 -0.71 21.07
N SER A 361 21.67 -2.03 21.13
CA SER A 361 22.95 -2.72 21.08
C SER A 361 23.55 -2.64 19.68
N GLU A 362 24.85 -2.39 19.58
CA GLU A 362 25.61 -2.43 18.31
C GLU A 362 25.44 -3.79 17.58
N ARG A 363 25.10 -4.85 18.31
CA ARG A 363 24.75 -6.16 17.73
C ARG A 363 23.66 -6.05 16.65
N LEU A 364 22.67 -5.18 16.82
CA LEU A 364 21.60 -4.98 15.84
C LEU A 364 22.13 -4.48 14.47
N VAL A 365 23.22 -3.71 14.49
CA VAL A 365 23.90 -3.19 13.29
C VAL A 365 24.87 -4.22 12.71
N ARG A 366 25.59 -4.95 13.57
CA ARG A 366 26.57 -5.97 13.18
C ARG A 366 25.91 -7.15 12.48
N ASP A 367 24.79 -7.63 13.02
CA ASP A 367 24.09 -8.82 12.56
C ASP A 367 23.05 -8.53 11.46
N ASP A 368 22.98 -7.27 10.98
CA ASP A 368 22.02 -6.80 9.96
C ASP A 368 20.54 -7.07 10.33
N LEU A 369 20.18 -7.03 11.62
CA LEU A 369 18.83 -7.37 12.10
C LEU A 369 17.79 -6.31 11.71
N TYR A 370 18.09 -5.04 11.97
CA TYR A 370 17.28 -3.90 11.53
C TYR A 370 17.90 -3.27 10.28
N THR A 371 18.03 -4.07 9.22
CA THR A 371 18.51 -3.62 7.92
C THR A 371 17.41 -3.76 6.88
N SER A 372 17.12 -2.68 6.16
CA SER A 372 16.13 -2.65 5.08
C SER A 372 16.80 -2.39 3.73
N VAL A 373 16.08 -2.73 2.65
CA VAL A 373 16.46 -2.38 1.28
C VAL A 373 15.45 -1.38 0.75
N HIS A 374 15.94 -0.24 0.30
CA HIS A 374 15.16 0.80 -0.36
C HIS A 374 15.54 0.86 -1.82
N ILE A 375 14.56 0.99 -2.71
CA ILE A 375 14.80 1.06 -4.15
C ILE A 375 14.25 2.39 -4.64
N GLU A 376 15.17 3.30 -4.95
CA GLU A 376 14.84 4.63 -5.45
C GLU A 376 14.84 4.66 -6.97
N LYS A 377 13.92 5.46 -7.54
CA LYS A 377 13.77 5.61 -8.99
C LYS A 377 14.18 7.03 -9.38
N TYR A 378 15.29 7.14 -10.11
CA TYR A 378 15.67 8.38 -10.76
C TYR A 378 15.25 8.36 -12.22
N GLU A 379 14.74 9.48 -12.70
CA GLU A 379 14.17 9.60 -14.04
C GLU A 379 14.69 10.88 -14.70
N ILE A 380 15.16 10.75 -15.93
CA ILE A 380 15.53 11.88 -16.77
C ILE A 380 14.96 11.69 -18.16
N GLU A 381 14.61 12.80 -18.80
CA GLU A 381 14.10 12.83 -20.15
C GLU A 381 14.92 13.75 -21.05
N ALA A 382 15.03 13.34 -22.30
CA ALA A 382 15.64 14.11 -23.38
C ALA A 382 14.54 14.77 -24.20
N ARG A 383 14.49 16.11 -24.19
CA ARG A 383 13.44 16.90 -24.85
C ARG A 383 13.91 17.60 -26.10
N GLN A 384 12.97 17.96 -26.96
CA GLN A 384 13.24 18.92 -28.03
C GLN A 384 13.28 20.35 -27.47
N THR A 385 14.42 21.05 -27.59
CA THR A 385 14.52 22.47 -27.24
C THR A 385 14.47 23.36 -28.49
N LYS A 386 14.39 24.69 -28.31
CA LYS A 386 14.44 25.65 -29.42
C LYS A 386 15.79 25.66 -30.15
N LEU A 387 16.87 25.36 -29.45
CA LEU A 387 18.25 25.40 -29.96
C LEU A 387 18.72 24.05 -30.53
N GLY A 388 17.92 22.99 -30.35
CA GLY A 388 18.22 21.63 -30.78
C GLY A 388 17.63 20.58 -29.85
N PRO A 389 17.68 19.29 -30.22
CA PRO A 389 17.32 18.21 -29.31
C PRO A 389 18.33 18.14 -28.14
N GLU A 390 17.85 17.82 -26.94
CA GLU A 390 18.73 17.28 -25.91
C GLU A 390 19.15 15.86 -26.30
N GLU A 391 20.41 15.52 -26.06
CA GLU A 391 20.97 14.22 -26.40
C GLU A 391 21.46 13.52 -25.14
N ILE A 392 21.17 12.23 -25.04
CA ILE A 392 21.76 11.36 -24.01
C ILE A 392 22.99 10.73 -24.65
N THR A 393 24.15 11.01 -24.07
CA THR A 393 25.45 10.63 -24.62
C THR A 393 26.48 10.49 -23.52
N ARG A 394 27.47 9.62 -23.76
CA ARG A 394 28.67 9.47 -22.93
C ARG A 394 29.60 10.69 -23.05
N GLU A 395 29.53 11.44 -24.15
CA GLU A 395 30.44 12.53 -24.45
C GLU A 395 30.02 13.85 -23.75
N ILE A 396 30.29 13.94 -22.45
CA ILE A 396 29.91 15.07 -21.59
C ILE A 396 31.09 16.07 -21.48
N PRO A 397 30.89 17.39 -21.71
CA PRO A 397 31.96 18.38 -21.61
C PRO A 397 32.41 18.56 -20.16
N ASN A 398 33.71 18.82 -19.96
CA ASN A 398 34.32 19.15 -18.66
C ASN A 398 34.20 18.05 -17.59
N VAL A 399 34.01 16.78 -17.98
CA VAL A 399 33.97 15.62 -17.08
C VAL A 399 35.19 14.73 -17.33
N ALA A 400 35.85 14.29 -16.25
CA ALA A 400 37.00 13.38 -16.34
C ALA A 400 36.57 11.97 -16.77
N GLU A 401 37.42 11.26 -17.52
CA GLU A 401 37.13 9.90 -17.99
C GLU A 401 36.85 8.90 -16.85
N GLU A 402 37.47 9.10 -15.68
CA GLU A 402 37.26 8.26 -14.50
C GLU A 402 35.79 8.25 -14.05
N SER A 403 35.14 9.42 -14.06
CA SER A 403 33.71 9.56 -13.72
C SER A 403 32.78 8.94 -14.76
N LEU A 404 33.27 8.70 -15.99
CA LEU A 404 32.53 8.03 -17.06
C LEU A 404 32.75 6.51 -17.06
N GLY A 405 33.62 5.97 -16.21
CA GLY A 405 34.02 4.56 -16.23
C GLY A 405 32.88 3.56 -16.05
N ASN A 406 31.79 3.94 -15.39
CA ASN A 406 30.63 3.09 -15.17
C ASN A 406 29.49 3.29 -16.20
N LEU A 407 29.57 4.31 -17.05
CA LEU A 407 28.59 4.53 -18.12
C LEU A 407 28.84 3.56 -19.27
N ASP A 408 27.81 3.24 -20.04
CA ASP A 408 27.90 2.53 -21.31
C ASP A 408 28.23 3.49 -22.47
N GLU A 409 28.13 2.99 -23.71
CA GLU A 409 28.37 3.77 -24.93
C GLU A 409 27.32 4.87 -25.16
N MET A 410 26.08 4.67 -24.67
CA MET A 410 24.99 5.65 -24.74
C MET A 410 25.09 6.72 -23.64
N GLY A 411 25.99 6.54 -22.67
CA GLY A 411 26.11 7.43 -21.52
C GLY A 411 25.16 7.06 -20.38
N ILE A 412 24.65 5.83 -20.33
CA ILE A 412 23.76 5.33 -19.29
C ILE A 412 24.54 4.40 -18.35
N ILE A 413 24.29 4.51 -17.05
CA ILE A 413 24.97 3.69 -16.04
C ILE A 413 24.68 2.19 -16.22
N ARG A 414 25.71 1.35 -16.13
CA ARG A 414 25.55 -0.11 -16.22
C ARG A 414 24.86 -0.70 -14.99
N ILE A 415 24.04 -1.73 -15.22
CA ILE A 415 23.44 -2.52 -14.13
C ILE A 415 24.54 -3.16 -13.29
N GLY A 416 24.38 -3.10 -11.96
CA GLY A 416 25.34 -3.63 -11.01
C GLY A 416 26.48 -2.68 -10.64
N ALA A 417 26.56 -1.49 -11.24
CA ALA A 417 27.49 -0.44 -10.79
C ALA A 417 27.15 0.02 -9.36
N PHE A 418 28.18 0.21 -8.55
CA PHE A 418 28.06 0.90 -7.28
C PHE A 418 28.20 2.39 -7.54
N VAL A 419 27.27 3.18 -7.00
CA VAL A 419 27.20 4.62 -7.22
C VAL A 419 27.14 5.35 -5.89
N GLU A 420 27.84 6.48 -5.83
CA GLU A 420 27.87 7.39 -4.69
C GLU A 420 27.33 8.77 -5.09
N SER A 421 27.09 9.60 -4.08
CA SER A 421 26.62 10.97 -4.23
C SER A 421 27.47 11.75 -5.25
N GLY A 422 26.82 12.28 -6.29
CA GLY A 422 27.47 13.06 -7.36
C GLY A 422 27.86 12.27 -8.61
N ASP A 423 27.85 10.94 -8.55
CA ASP A 423 28.10 10.08 -9.72
C ASP A 423 27.04 10.28 -10.80
N ILE A 424 27.45 10.11 -12.05
CA ILE A 424 26.57 10.27 -13.21
C ILE A 424 25.81 8.97 -13.44
N LEU A 425 24.48 9.05 -13.42
CA LEU A 425 23.58 7.94 -13.76
C LEU A 425 23.24 7.93 -15.25
N VAL A 426 22.97 9.11 -15.83
CA VAL A 426 22.65 9.26 -17.24
C VAL A 426 23.27 10.56 -17.75
N GLY A 427 24.22 10.44 -18.67
CA GLY A 427 24.84 11.54 -19.38
C GLY A 427 23.82 12.23 -20.27
N LYS A 428 23.57 13.51 -20.03
CA LYS A 428 22.67 14.33 -20.87
C LYS A 428 23.30 15.66 -21.19
N VAL A 429 23.29 16.01 -22.48
CA VAL A 429 23.78 17.29 -22.98
C VAL A 429 22.65 18.11 -23.58
N THR A 430 22.62 19.39 -23.23
CA THR A 430 21.64 20.36 -23.75
C THR A 430 22.36 21.39 -24.63
N PRO A 431 21.93 21.65 -25.88
CA PRO A 431 22.53 22.68 -26.72
C PRO A 431 22.50 24.07 -26.06
N LYS A 432 23.62 24.80 -26.10
CA LYS A 432 23.76 26.18 -25.62
C LYS A 432 23.71 27.17 -26.78
N GLY A 433 23.19 28.37 -26.52
CA GLY A 433 23.29 29.51 -27.45
C GLY A 433 24.56 30.33 -27.24
N GLU A 434 25.07 30.97 -28.29
CA GLU A 434 26.28 31.83 -28.23
C GLU A 434 26.14 33.07 -27.31
N SER A 435 24.91 33.47 -26.99
CA SER A 435 24.63 34.63 -26.12
C SER A 435 24.78 34.35 -24.63
N ASP A 436 24.73 33.08 -24.21
CA ASP A 436 24.73 32.67 -22.79
C ASP A 436 26.13 32.45 -22.20
N GLN A 437 27.20 32.64 -22.99
CA GLN A 437 28.57 32.43 -22.52
C GLN A 437 29.12 33.69 -21.80
N PRO A 438 29.59 33.56 -20.55
CA PRO A 438 30.33 34.62 -19.87
C PRO A 438 31.53 35.10 -20.71
N PRO A 439 31.89 36.39 -20.66
CA PRO A 439 33.04 36.94 -21.38
C PRO A 439 34.35 36.18 -21.13
N GLU A 440 34.52 35.62 -19.93
CA GLU A 440 35.65 34.80 -19.51
C GLU A 440 35.73 33.47 -20.29
N GLU A 441 34.59 32.81 -20.51
CA GLU A 441 34.51 31.55 -21.27
C GLU A 441 34.78 31.80 -22.76
N LYS A 442 34.31 32.94 -23.29
CA LYS A 442 34.65 33.40 -24.65
C LYS A 442 36.14 33.66 -24.82
N LEU A 443 36.78 34.25 -23.81
CA LEU A 443 38.22 34.48 -23.81
C LEU A 443 39.01 33.17 -23.76
N LEU A 444 38.63 32.23 -22.89
CA LEU A 444 39.25 30.90 -22.81
C LEU A 444 39.14 30.15 -24.15
N ARG A 445 37.97 30.19 -24.80
CA ARG A 445 37.77 29.60 -26.14
C ARG A 445 38.70 30.20 -27.20
N ALA A 446 38.90 31.52 -27.17
CA ALA A 446 39.80 32.20 -28.11
C ALA A 446 41.28 31.88 -27.86
N ILE A 447 41.67 31.61 -26.61
CA ILE A 447 43.06 31.30 -26.23
C ILE A 447 43.42 29.85 -26.50
N PHE A 448 42.58 28.89 -26.08
CA PHE A 448 42.91 27.47 -26.12
C PHE A 448 42.55 26.79 -27.45
N GLY A 449 41.78 27.46 -28.32
CA GLY A 449 41.39 26.90 -29.63
C GLY A 449 40.58 25.60 -29.53
N GLU A 450 40.19 25.19 -28.32
CA GLU A 450 39.32 24.05 -28.11
C GLU A 450 37.99 24.35 -28.79
N LYS A 451 37.58 23.43 -29.67
CA LYS A 451 36.19 23.34 -30.11
C LYS A 451 35.36 22.92 -28.89
N ALA A 452 35.20 23.83 -27.93
CA ALA A 452 34.24 23.66 -26.84
C ALA A 452 32.91 23.38 -27.53
N ARG A 453 32.41 22.15 -27.39
CA ARG A 453 31.09 21.80 -27.90
C ARG A 453 30.11 22.77 -27.26
N ASP A 454 29.28 23.42 -28.06
CA ASP A 454 28.28 24.38 -27.62
C ASP A 454 27.11 23.65 -26.91
N VAL A 455 27.43 22.84 -25.90
CA VAL A 455 26.50 22.00 -25.13
C VAL A 455 26.80 22.14 -23.64
N ARG A 456 25.76 22.00 -22.82
CA ARG A 456 25.81 22.05 -21.37
C ARG A 456 25.61 20.65 -20.81
N ASP A 457 26.40 20.29 -19.80
CA ASP A 457 26.10 19.12 -18.97
C ASP A 457 24.81 19.38 -18.16
N ASN A 458 23.80 18.56 -18.42
CA ASN A 458 22.54 18.50 -17.68
C ASN A 458 22.23 17.05 -17.28
N SER A 459 23.28 16.29 -16.97
CA SER A 459 23.21 14.86 -16.67
C SER A 459 22.46 14.56 -15.37
N LEU A 460 21.84 13.38 -15.32
CA LEU A 460 21.25 12.85 -14.11
C LEU A 460 22.37 12.37 -13.19
N ARG A 461 22.42 12.90 -11.96
CA ARG A 461 23.40 12.53 -10.95
C ARG A 461 22.71 12.00 -9.70
N VAL A 462 23.41 11.15 -8.95
CA VAL A 462 22.94 10.67 -7.65
C VAL A 462 22.82 11.86 -6.68
N PRO A 463 21.67 12.04 -5.99
CA PRO A 463 21.49 13.12 -5.02
C PRO A 463 22.50 13.05 -3.85
N ASN A 464 22.62 14.18 -3.15
CA ASN A 464 23.49 14.27 -1.99
C ASN A 464 23.07 13.28 -0.91
N THR A 465 24.04 12.61 -0.26
CA THR A 465 23.87 11.62 0.83
C THR A 465 23.43 10.21 0.42
N GLU A 466 23.17 9.97 -0.85
CA GLU A 466 22.71 8.68 -1.33
C GLU A 466 23.85 7.83 -1.90
N ARG A 467 23.77 6.52 -1.68
CA ARG A 467 24.69 5.53 -2.22
C ARG A 467 23.99 4.20 -2.38
N GLY A 468 24.35 3.44 -3.40
CA GLY A 468 23.70 2.18 -3.66
C GLY A 468 24.22 1.46 -4.88
N ARG A 469 23.48 0.44 -5.28
CA ARG A 469 23.79 -0.35 -6.46
C ARG A 469 22.67 -0.22 -7.48
N VAL A 470 23.04 0.01 -8.73
CA VAL A 470 22.06 0.03 -9.84
C VAL A 470 21.51 -1.37 -10.02
N VAL A 471 20.19 -1.54 -9.88
CA VAL A 471 19.51 -2.84 -9.99
C VAL A 471 18.80 -3.03 -11.33
N ASP A 472 18.24 -1.96 -11.88
CA ASP A 472 17.50 -2.00 -13.14
C ASP A 472 17.64 -0.66 -13.87
N VAL A 473 17.60 -0.69 -15.19
CA VAL A 473 17.61 0.48 -16.06
C VAL A 473 16.58 0.26 -17.15
N ARG A 474 15.63 1.19 -17.27
CA ARG A 474 14.57 1.13 -18.29
C ARG A 474 14.66 2.34 -19.20
N ILE A 475 14.73 2.07 -20.49
CA ILE A 475 14.85 3.06 -21.53
C ILE A 475 13.56 3.03 -22.34
N TYR A 476 12.92 4.17 -22.48
CA TYR A 476 11.70 4.34 -23.28
C TYR A 476 11.99 5.32 -24.40
N THR A 477 11.67 4.94 -25.63
CA THR A 477 11.98 5.74 -26.82
C THR A 477 10.74 5.93 -27.68
N ARG A 478 10.59 7.12 -28.27
CA ARG A 478 9.47 7.38 -29.18
C ARG A 478 9.49 6.47 -30.40
N GLU A 479 10.68 6.08 -30.85
CA GLU A 479 10.89 5.20 -32.01
C GLU A 479 10.36 3.78 -31.79
N GLN A 480 10.43 3.28 -30.55
CA GLN A 480 9.89 1.97 -30.18
C GLN A 480 8.36 1.99 -29.99
N GLY A 481 7.71 3.14 -30.17
CA GLY A 481 6.27 3.30 -30.01
C GLY A 481 5.82 3.48 -28.55
N ASP A 482 6.75 3.79 -27.63
CA ASP A 482 6.42 4.07 -26.24
C ASP A 482 5.63 5.38 -26.08
N GLU A 483 4.63 5.37 -25.19
CA GLU A 483 3.93 6.59 -24.81
C GLU A 483 4.83 7.48 -23.94
N LEU A 484 5.36 8.54 -24.55
CA LEU A 484 6.21 9.53 -23.88
C LEU A 484 5.46 10.86 -23.66
N PRO A 485 5.87 11.67 -22.66
CA PRO A 485 5.38 13.03 -22.51
C PRO A 485 5.53 13.86 -23.81
N PRO A 486 4.62 14.83 -24.06
CA PRO A 486 4.72 15.70 -25.23
C PRO A 486 6.09 16.39 -25.29
N GLY A 487 6.80 16.23 -26.41
CA GLY A 487 8.12 16.83 -26.62
C GLY A 487 9.33 16.03 -26.07
N ALA A 488 9.12 14.93 -25.35
CA ALA A 488 10.19 14.01 -24.95
C ALA A 488 10.51 13.00 -26.05
N ASN A 489 11.78 12.86 -26.41
CA ASN A 489 12.25 11.91 -27.42
C ASN A 489 12.65 10.56 -26.79
N MET A 490 13.23 10.63 -25.58
CA MET A 490 13.65 9.48 -24.79
C MET A 490 13.47 9.75 -23.30
N VAL A 491 13.09 8.72 -22.54
CA VAL A 491 13.02 8.73 -21.07
C VAL A 491 13.84 7.57 -20.55
N VAL A 492 14.77 7.85 -19.64
CA VAL A 492 15.60 6.84 -18.97
C VAL A 492 15.27 6.84 -17.49
N ARG A 493 14.94 5.65 -16.97
CA ARG A 493 14.69 5.39 -15.55
C ARG A 493 15.79 4.49 -15.02
N VAL A 494 16.44 4.93 -13.95
CA VAL A 494 17.49 4.18 -13.25
C VAL A 494 16.99 3.85 -11.86
N TYR A 495 17.02 2.57 -11.51
CA TYR A 495 16.64 2.07 -10.19
C TYR A 495 17.89 1.77 -9.38
N VAL A 496 18.03 2.40 -8.23
CA VAL A 496 19.18 2.24 -7.34
C VAL A 496 18.70 1.64 -6.02
N ALA A 497 19.22 0.47 -5.68
CA ALA A 497 18.95 -0.17 -4.40
C ALA A 497 19.98 0.25 -3.35
N GLN A 498 19.48 0.68 -2.20
CA GLN A 498 20.26 1.11 -1.05
C GLN A 498 19.99 0.17 0.11
N ARG A 499 21.06 -0.30 0.76
CA ARG A 499 20.95 -1.07 2.00
C ARG A 499 21.10 -0.11 3.18
N ARG A 500 20.02 0.10 3.94
CA ARG A 500 20.00 0.99 5.11
C ARG A 500 20.06 0.15 6.37
N LYS A 501 21.14 0.29 7.13
CA LYS A 501 21.27 -0.28 8.47
C LYS A 501 20.70 0.70 9.48
N ILE A 502 20.20 0.20 10.61
CA ILE A 502 19.77 1.05 11.71
C ILE A 502 20.88 2.00 12.16
N GLN A 503 20.52 3.27 12.35
CA GLN A 503 21.42 4.33 12.75
C GLN A 503 20.77 5.25 13.79
N VAL A 504 21.58 6.05 14.47
CA VAL A 504 21.08 7.05 15.42
C VAL A 504 20.18 8.05 14.70
N GLY A 505 18.98 8.25 15.23
CA GLY A 505 17.95 9.10 14.63
C GLY A 505 16.84 8.30 13.95
N ASP A 506 17.03 7.00 13.68
CA ASP A 506 15.95 6.15 13.21
C ASP A 506 14.89 5.95 14.29
N LYS A 507 13.62 5.93 13.88
CA LYS A 507 12.49 5.73 14.78
C LYS A 507 12.19 4.24 14.95
N MET A 508 12.08 3.78 16.19
CA MET A 508 11.59 2.44 16.54
C MET A 508 10.31 2.54 17.37
N ALA A 509 9.44 1.55 17.26
CA ALA A 509 8.21 1.46 18.03
C ALA A 509 7.83 0.00 18.30
N GLY A 510 7.11 -0.22 19.39
CA GLY A 510 6.37 -1.47 19.66
C GLY A 510 5.07 -1.54 18.87
N ARG A 511 4.31 -2.62 19.09
CA ARG A 511 2.96 -2.77 18.54
C ARG A 511 1.94 -1.95 19.31
#